data_AF-A0A645I6S6-F1
#
_entry.id   AF-A0A645I6S6-F1
#
_cell.length_a   1.000
_cell.length_b   1.000
_cell.length_c   1.000
_cell.angle_alpha   90.00
_cell.angle_beta   90.00
_cell.angle_gamma   90.00
#
_symmetry.space_group_name_H-M   'P 1'
#
loop_
_entity.id
_entity.type
_entity.pdbx_description
1 polymer ?
#
loop_
_entity_poly.entity_id
_entity_poly.type
_entity_poly.pdbx_seq_one_letter_code
_entity_poly.pdbx_strand_id
1 'polypeptide(L)' 'METSRKVGRQEGFLVGISSGAAIAAGLKIAKELIKGKKVLVIVPDNGERYLSTALYQED' A
#
# COMPACT_ATOMS: atom_id res chain seq x y z
N MET A 1 -1.66 7.89 2.90
CA MET A 1 -1.13 7.10 4.03
C MET A 1 -2.08 5.99 4.47
N GLU A 2 -3.40 6.20 4.41
CA GLU A 2 -4.41 5.21 4.79
C GLU A 2 -4.20 3.83 4.15
N THR A 3 -3.91 3.76 2.84
CA THR A 3 -3.69 2.47 2.16
C THR A 3 -2.52 1.68 2.75
N SER A 4 -1.37 2.31 3.04
CA SER A 4 -0.25 1.61 3.71
C SER A 4 -0.68 1.06 5.07
N ARG A 5 -1.45 1.83 5.85
CA ARG A 5 -1.96 1.38 7.16
C ARG A 5 -2.97 0.24 7.03
N LYS A 6 -3.88 0.29 6.04
CA LYS A 6 -4.85 -0.78 5.75
C LYS A 6 -4.17 -2.07 5.32
N VAL A 7 -3.22 -2.00 4.40
CA VAL A 7 -2.45 -3.16 3.93
C VAL A 7 -1.69 -3.82 5.09
N GLY A 8 -1.06 -3.02 5.96
CA GLY A 8 -0.41 -3.55 7.16
C GLY A 8 -1.38 -4.28 8.10
N ARG A 9 -2.59 -3.74 8.32
CA ARG A 9 -3.59 -4.33 9.22
C ARG A 9 -4.35 -5.52 8.65
N GLN A 10 -4.63 -5.52 7.35
CA GLN A 10 -5.51 -6.50 6.71
C GLN A 10 -4.74 -7.62 6.00
N GLU A 11 -3.59 -7.30 5.41
CA GLU A 11 -2.81 -8.22 4.57
C GLU A 11 -1.48 -8.63 5.23
N GLY A 12 -1.08 -7.98 6.33
CA GLY A 12 0.16 -8.29 7.06
C GLY A 12 1.44 -7.73 6.41
N PHE A 13 1.32 -6.93 5.34
CA PHE A 13 2.48 -6.29 4.72
C PHE A 13 2.68 -4.87 5.30
N LEU A 14 3.73 -4.70 6.09
CA LEU A 14 4.13 -3.36 6.56
C LEU A 14 4.92 -2.66 5.44
N VAL A 15 4.36 -1.60 4.85
CA VAL A 15 4.88 -0.99 3.63
C VAL A 15 5.09 0.52 3.76
N GLY A 16 6.04 1.06 3.00
CA GLY A 16 6.32 2.49 2.97
C GLY A 16 5.20 3.38 2.42
N ILE A 17 5.46 4.69 2.41
CA ILE A 17 4.51 5.72 1.94
C ILE A 17 4.24 5.54 0.43
N SER A 18 5.30 5.41 -0.38
CA SER A 18 5.21 5.26 -1.84
C SER A 18 4.54 3.94 -2.23
N SER A 19 4.82 2.86 -1.49
CA SER A 19 4.18 1.56 -1.64
C SER A 19 2.66 1.64 -1.46
N GLY A 20 2.17 2.33 -0.43
CA GLY A 20 0.74 2.53 -0.25
C GLY A 20 0.09 3.34 -1.37
N ALA A 21 0.81 4.32 -1.92
CA ALA A 21 0.34 5.09 -3.08
C ALA A 21 0.26 4.21 -4.34
N ALA A 22 1.29 3.38 -4.59
CA ALA A 22 1.30 2.43 -5.71
C ALA A 22 0.17 1.42 -5.60
N ILE A 23 -0.07 0.84 -4.41
CA ILE A 23 -1.18 -0.10 -4.18
C ILE A 23 -2.53 0.61 -4.39
N ALA A 24 -2.70 1.83 -3.88
CA ALA A 24 -3.94 2.58 -4.08
C ALA A 24 -4.24 2.82 -5.57
N ALA A 25 -3.22 3.21 -6.34
CA ALA A 25 -3.34 3.40 -7.78
C ALA A 25 -3.63 2.07 -8.51
N GLY A 26 -2.93 1.00 -8.15
CA GLY A 26 -3.15 -0.34 -8.71
C GLY A 26 -4.57 -0.86 -8.46
N LEU A 27 -5.11 -0.65 -7.25
CA LEU A 27 -6.49 -1.00 -6.91
C LEU A 27 -7.51 -0.17 -7.71
N LYS A 28 -7.22 1.10 -8.00
CA LYS A 28 -8.06 1.93 -8.86
C LYS A 28 -8.08 1.37 -10.30
N ILE A 29 -6.90 1.08 -10.87
CA ILE A 29 -6.78 0.49 -12.21
C ILE A 29 -7.48 -0.86 -12.26
N ALA A 30 -7.31 -1.72 -11.25
CA ALA A 30 -7.93 -3.05 -11.21
C ALA A 30 -9.47 -3.00 -11.28
N LYS A 31 -10.10 -1.94 -10.74
CA LYS A 31 -11.56 -1.74 -10.82
C LYS A 31 -12.05 -1.39 -12.23
N GLU A 32 -11.18 -0.83 -13.06
CA GLU A 32 -11.51 -0.39 -14.43
C GLU A 32 -11.25 -1.52 -15.46
N LEU A 33 -10.58 -2.61 -15.08
CA LEU A 33 -10.24 -3.70 -15.99
C LEU A 33 -11.36 -4.73 -16.14
N ILE A 34 -11.42 -5.34 -17.33
CA ILE A 34 -12.29 -6.48 -17.61
C ILE A 34 -11.87 -7.68 -16.75
N LYS A 35 -12.85 -8.48 -16.32
CA LYS A 35 -12.65 -9.71 -15.54
C LYS A 35 -11.57 -10.61 -16.16
N GLY A 36 -10.69 -11.14 -15.31
CA GLY A 36 -9.60 -12.04 -15.71
C GLY A 36 -8.27 -11.35 -16.02
N LYS A 37 -8.22 -10.02 -16.07
CA LYS A 37 -6.95 -9.27 -16.12
C LYS A 37 -6.30 -9.18 -14.73
N LYS A 38 -4.99 -8.95 -14.69
CA LYS A 38 -4.19 -8.84 -13.46
C LYS A 38 -3.44 -7.52 -13.44
N VAL A 39 -3.31 -6.93 -12.26
CA VAL A 39 -2.48 -5.75 -11.99
C VAL A 39 -1.37 -6.15 -11.04
N LEU A 40 -0.14 -5.74 -11.35
CA LEU A 40 1.03 -5.90 -10.49
C LEU A 40 1.53 -4.52 -10.11
N VAL A 41 1.91 -4.35 -8.84
CA VAL A 41 2.50 -3.12 -8.29
C VAL A 41 3.79 -3.45 -7.56
N ILE A 42 4.74 -2.51 -7.58
CA ILE A 42 6.02 -2.65 -6.88
C ILE A 42 5.93 -1.93 -5.54
N VAL A 43 6.38 -2.60 -4.49
CA VAL A 43 6.57 -2.07 -3.13
C VAL A 43 8.08 -1.85 -2.96
N PRO A 44 8.59 -0.61 -3.03
CA PRO A 44 10.02 -0.37 -3.08
C PRO A 44 10.77 -0.70 -1.77
N ASP A 45 10.10 -0.56 -0.63
CA ASP A 45 10.67 -0.80 0.68
C ASP A 45 9.64 -1.23 1.75
N ASN A 46 10.17 -1.67 2.89
CA ASN A 46 9.39 -2.04 4.07
C ASN A 46 9.01 -0.81 4.90
N GLY A 47 7.83 -0.86 5.52
CA GLY A 47 7.31 0.17 6.41
C GLY A 47 8.12 0.40 7.70
N GLU A 48 8.99 -0.53 8.11
CA GLU A 48 9.85 -0.37 9.30
C GLU A 48 10.69 0.92 9.28
N ARG A 49 11.08 1.38 8.08
CA ARG A 49 11.86 2.61 7.87
C ARG A 49 11.09 3.88 8.20
N TYR A 50 9.78 3.76 8.42
CA TYR A 50 8.85 4.87 8.60
C TYR A 50 8.19 4.91 9.98
N LEU A 51 8.64 4.09 10.94
CA LEU A 51 8.09 4.03 12.30
C LEU A 51 8.20 5.36 13.05
N SER A 52 9.24 6.16 12.79
CA SER A 52 9.45 7.48 13.37
C SER A 52 8.80 8.63 12.56
N THR A 53 7.92 8.30 11.61
CA THR A 53 7.25 9.28 10.74
C THR A 53 5.75 9.27 10.99
N ALA A 54 5.05 10.29 10.49
CA ALA A 54 3.59 10.37 10.53
C ALA A 54 2.87 9.18 9.83
N LEU A 55 3.56 8.30 9.10
CA LEU A 55 2.94 7.12 8.50
C LEU A 55 2.44 6.11 9.54
N TYR A 56 3.21 5.87 10.61
CA TYR A 56 2.91 4.86 11.63
C TYR A 56 2.91 5.40 13.05
N GLN A 57 3.05 6.71 13.22
CA GLN A 57 2.78 7.35 14.50
C GLN A 57 1.34 7.05 14.94
N GLU A 58 1.22 6.54 16.16
CA GLU A 58 -0.03 6.43 16.92
C GLU A 58 -0.25 7.75 17.65
N ASP A 59 -1.51 8.18 17.75
CA ASP A 59 -1.89 9.36 18.54
C ASP A 59 -1.80 9.06 20.05
#